data_AF-B3S615-F1
#
_entry.id   AF-B3S615-F1
#
_cell.length_a   1.000
_cell.length_b   1.000
_cell.length_c   1.000
_cell.angle_alpha   90.00
_cell.angle_beta   90.00
_cell.angle_gamma   90.00
#
_symmetry.space_group_name_H-M   'P 1'
#
loop_
_entity.id
_entity.type
_entity.pdbx_description
1 polymer ?
#
loop_
_entity_poly.entity_id
_entity_poly.type
_entity_poly.pdbx_seq_one_letter_code
_entity_poly.pdbx_strand_id
1 'polypeptide(L)'
;MRTRDDKDFKEFYLSLIEYQASAVQSLGKKLKAEVREISGSHLGSNSEDVVDRGENEDAAKEKMKKAYFIVCDKIGLDWTKLAAFLDSDINLDTIIYQHGHSVFNQTKAFLDIWSQKNPTKATISVLESALRTIYRNDIAVELRKL
;
A
#
# COMPACT_ATOMS: atom_id res chain seq x y z
N MET A 1 0.41 13.07 -34.75
CA MET A 1 1.50 13.26 -33.78
C MET A 1 0.98 12.79 -32.43
N ARG A 2 1.60 11.71 -31.89
CA ARG A 2 1.38 11.00 -30.60
C ARG A 2 0.01 11.07 -29.92
N THR A 3 -0.78 10.00 -30.03
CA THR A 3 -1.90 9.68 -29.10
C THR A 3 -2.13 8.18 -28.87
N ARG A 4 -1.31 7.28 -29.45
CA ARG A 4 -1.47 5.83 -29.28
C ARG A 4 -0.74 5.32 -28.04
N ASP A 5 0.48 5.79 -27.84
CA ASP A 5 1.37 5.31 -26.75
C ASP A 5 0.83 5.61 -25.34
N ASP A 6 0.17 6.75 -25.11
CA ASP A 6 -0.32 7.12 -23.75
C ASP A 6 -1.56 6.32 -23.35
N LYS A 7 -2.42 5.98 -24.30
CA LYS A 7 -3.60 5.15 -24.08
C LYS A 7 -3.17 3.69 -23.88
N ASP A 8 -2.27 3.21 -24.72
CA ASP A 8 -1.69 1.87 -24.62
C ASP A 8 -0.93 1.71 -23.29
N PHE A 9 -0.21 2.73 -22.83
CA PHE A 9 0.46 2.72 -21.52
C PHE A 9 -0.52 2.76 -20.35
N LYS A 10 -1.62 3.52 -20.45
CA LYS A 10 -2.66 3.56 -19.42
C LYS A 10 -3.43 2.24 -19.34
N GLU A 11 -3.74 1.62 -20.47
CA GLU A 11 -4.35 0.28 -20.52
C GLU A 11 -3.37 -0.80 -20.05
N PHE A 12 -2.08 -0.66 -20.35
CA PHE A 12 -1.03 -1.50 -19.78
C PHE A 12 -0.91 -1.32 -18.27
N TYR A 13 -0.97 -0.10 -17.74
CA TYR A 13 -0.92 0.18 -16.31
C TYR A 13 -2.17 -0.33 -15.56
N LEU A 14 -3.36 -0.15 -16.14
CA LEU A 14 -4.61 -0.70 -15.60
C LEU A 14 -4.62 -2.23 -15.65
N SER A 15 -4.15 -2.83 -16.75
CA SER A 15 -4.00 -4.28 -16.84
C SER A 15 -2.91 -4.79 -15.91
N LEU A 16 -1.85 -4.04 -15.63
CA LEU A 16 -0.89 -4.39 -14.58
C LEU A 16 -1.55 -4.36 -13.20
N ILE A 17 -2.38 -3.37 -12.86
CA ILE A 17 -3.09 -3.36 -11.58
C ILE A 17 -4.03 -4.57 -11.44
N GLU A 18 -4.78 -4.89 -12.50
CA GLU A 18 -5.79 -5.94 -12.51
C GLU A 18 -5.17 -7.35 -12.61
N TYR A 19 -4.11 -7.51 -13.41
CA TYR A 19 -3.43 -8.78 -13.67
C TYR A 19 -2.30 -9.06 -12.67
N GLN A 20 -1.61 -8.05 -12.11
CA GLN A 20 -0.63 -8.28 -11.03
C GLN A 20 -1.32 -8.82 -9.77
N ALA A 21 -2.57 -8.46 -9.48
CA ALA A 21 -3.28 -9.07 -8.35
C ALA A 21 -3.37 -10.61 -8.50
N SER A 22 -3.58 -11.14 -9.70
CA SER A 22 -3.66 -12.59 -9.94
C SER A 22 -2.31 -13.23 -10.24
N ALA A 23 -1.49 -12.61 -11.09
CA ALA A 23 -0.19 -13.13 -11.51
C ALA A 23 0.89 -13.01 -10.42
N VAL A 24 0.89 -11.94 -9.62
CA VAL A 24 1.80 -11.82 -8.47
C VAL A 24 1.36 -12.74 -7.34
N GLN A 25 0.04 -12.93 -7.14
CA GLN A 25 -0.45 -13.93 -6.19
C GLN A 25 -0.16 -15.36 -6.65
N SER A 26 -0.29 -15.68 -7.93
CA SER A 26 0.01 -17.01 -8.47
C SER A 26 1.51 -17.30 -8.47
N LEU A 27 2.35 -16.32 -8.79
CA LEU A 27 3.80 -16.42 -8.66
C LEU A 27 4.22 -16.57 -7.19
N GLY A 28 3.62 -15.80 -6.29
CA GLY A 28 3.84 -15.93 -4.84
C GLY A 28 3.44 -17.30 -4.30
N LYS A 29 2.29 -17.83 -4.73
CA LYS A 29 1.85 -19.20 -4.40
C LYS A 29 2.81 -20.26 -4.96
N LYS A 30 3.28 -20.08 -6.19
CA LYS A 30 4.20 -21.02 -6.86
C LYS A 30 5.57 -21.04 -6.19
N LEU A 31 6.15 -19.88 -5.87
CA LEU A 31 7.40 -19.80 -5.09
C LEU A 31 7.23 -20.44 -3.70
N LYS A 32 6.10 -20.21 -3.02
CA LYS A 32 5.85 -20.79 -1.68
C LYS A 32 5.72 -22.32 -1.72
N ALA A 33 5.20 -22.87 -2.82
CA ALA A 33 5.15 -24.31 -3.05
C ALA A 33 6.54 -24.90 -3.37
N GLU A 34 7.32 -24.22 -4.22
CA GLU A 34 8.66 -24.65 -4.63
C GLU A 34 9.67 -24.60 -3.47
N VAL A 35 9.58 -23.59 -2.59
CA VAL A 35 10.39 -23.49 -1.37
C VAL A 35 10.06 -24.62 -0.36
N ARG A 36 8.80 -25.08 -0.32
CA ARG A 36 8.38 -26.21 0.52
C ARG A 36 8.95 -27.54 0.02
N GLU A 37 9.04 -27.74 -1.29
CA GLU A 37 9.63 -28.97 -1.85
C GLU A 37 11.14 -29.03 -1.62
N ILE A 38 11.85 -27.90 -1.70
CA ILE A 38 13.28 -27.83 -1.40
C ILE A 38 13.57 -28.16 0.08
N SER A 39 12.71 -27.72 1.00
CA SER A 39 12.88 -27.95 2.44
C SER A 39 12.54 -29.37 2.91
N GLY A 40 11.91 -30.20 2.06
CA GLY A 40 11.49 -31.57 2.41
C GLY A 40 12.58 -32.64 2.30
N SER A 41 13.81 -32.31 1.85
CA SER A 41 14.83 -33.30 1.47
C SER A 41 16.15 -33.25 2.25
N HIS A 42 16.16 -32.72 3.47
CA HIS A 42 17.29 -32.94 4.39
C HIS A 42 16.83 -33.15 5.84
N LEU A 43 17.03 -34.38 6.33
CA LEU A 43 16.70 -34.86 7.67
C LEU A 43 17.58 -34.22 8.74
N GLY A 44 17.02 -33.98 9.94
CA GLY A 44 17.78 -33.97 11.19
C GLY A 44 17.27 -33.02 12.28
N SER A 45 16.59 -33.59 13.28
CA SER A 45 16.23 -33.03 14.59
C SER A 45 17.01 -31.82 15.12
N ASN A 46 16.31 -30.75 15.52
CA ASN A 46 16.05 -30.44 16.92
C ASN A 46 15.23 -29.16 17.11
N SER A 47 14.29 -29.26 18.06
CA SER A 47 13.70 -28.25 18.95
C SER A 47 13.45 -26.82 18.46
N GLU A 48 12.14 -26.55 18.33
CA GLU A 48 11.42 -25.39 18.85
C GLU A 48 11.75 -23.99 18.31
N ASP A 49 10.68 -23.35 17.84
CA ASP A 49 10.47 -21.89 17.75
C ASP A 49 10.78 -21.17 16.42
N VAL A 50 10.14 -21.59 15.32
CA VAL A 50 10.06 -20.76 14.09
C VAL A 50 8.73 -20.96 13.35
N VAL A 51 7.59 -20.53 13.89
CA VAL A 51 6.32 -20.53 13.10
C VAL A 51 5.47 -19.25 13.23
N ASP A 52 5.67 -18.38 14.22
CA ASP A 52 4.76 -17.25 14.44
C ASP A 52 5.04 -15.99 13.58
N ARG A 53 6.28 -15.81 13.12
CA ARG A 53 6.72 -14.51 12.54
C ARG A 53 6.13 -14.19 11.15
N GLY A 54 5.82 -15.21 10.36
CA GLY A 54 5.35 -15.04 8.98
C GLY A 54 3.86 -14.69 8.87
N GLU A 55 3.02 -15.24 9.74
CA GLU A 55 1.57 -14.97 9.74
C GLU A 55 1.26 -13.55 10.22
N ASN A 56 2.06 -13.05 11.17
CA ASN A 56 1.90 -11.72 11.75
C ASN A 56 2.27 -10.59 10.75
N GLU A 57 3.27 -10.81 9.88
CA GLU A 57 3.68 -9.82 8.88
C GLU A 57 2.68 -9.70 7.72
N ASP A 58 2.15 -10.83 7.24
CA ASP A 58 1.11 -10.85 6.20
C ASP A 58 -0.18 -10.17 6.69
N ALA A 59 -0.58 -10.43 7.94
CA ALA A 59 -1.72 -9.77 8.56
C ALA A 59 -1.51 -8.25 8.71
N ALA A 60 -0.32 -7.80 9.13
CA ALA A 60 0.00 -6.38 9.26
C ALA A 60 -0.02 -5.66 7.90
N LYS A 61 0.53 -6.28 6.85
CA LYS A 61 0.47 -5.75 5.48
C LYS A 61 -0.98 -5.61 5.00
N GLU A 62 -1.82 -6.59 5.29
CA GLU A 62 -3.22 -6.56 4.90
C GLU A 62 -4.01 -5.47 5.65
N LYS A 63 -3.76 -5.30 6.95
CA LYS A 63 -4.33 -4.18 7.72
C LYS A 63 -3.92 -2.83 7.15
N MET A 64 -2.64 -2.66 6.79
CA MET A 64 -2.15 -1.41 6.22
C MET A 64 -2.78 -1.11 4.86
N LYS A 65 -2.95 -2.12 3.99
CA LYS A 65 -3.67 -1.96 2.71
C LYS A 65 -5.11 -1.50 2.93
N LYS A 66 -5.82 -2.09 3.89
CA LYS A 66 -7.18 -1.67 4.24
C LYS A 66 -7.21 -0.23 4.76
N ALA A 67 -6.25 0.15 5.59
CA ALA A 67 -6.12 1.52 6.08
C ALA A 67 -5.93 2.51 4.93
N TYR A 68 -5.03 2.21 3.99
CA TYR A 68 -4.79 3.06 2.83
C TYR A 68 -6.03 3.21 1.96
N PHE A 69 -6.75 2.11 1.73
CA PHE A 69 -8.00 2.13 0.97
C PHE A 69 -9.04 3.05 1.62
N ILE A 70 -9.28 2.89 2.93
CA ILE A 70 -10.22 3.74 3.69
C ILE A 70 -9.85 5.21 3.58
N VAL A 71 -8.56 5.54 3.73
CA VAL A 71 -8.08 6.92 3.59
C VAL A 71 -8.33 7.43 2.17
N CYS A 72 -7.90 6.71 1.14
CA CYS A 72 -8.05 7.14 -0.25
C CYS A 72 -9.51 7.34 -0.66
N ASP A 73 -10.41 6.50 -0.16
CA ASP A 73 -11.85 6.55 -0.45
C ASP A 73 -12.53 7.75 0.21
N LYS A 74 -12.15 8.09 1.45
CA LYS A 74 -12.90 9.06 2.28
C LYS A 74 -12.26 10.42 2.44
N ILE A 75 -10.95 10.56 2.22
CA ILE A 75 -10.22 11.80 2.54
C ILE A 75 -10.66 12.97 1.66
N GLY A 76 -11.05 12.72 0.40
CA GLY A 76 -11.39 13.79 -0.52
C GLY A 76 -10.24 14.81 -0.64
N LEU A 77 -10.55 16.09 -0.83
CA LEU A 77 -9.55 17.15 -1.06
C LEU A 77 -8.61 17.42 0.13
N ASP A 78 -8.97 16.95 1.33
CA ASP A 78 -8.13 17.10 2.54
C ASP A 78 -6.84 16.27 2.48
N TRP A 79 -6.66 15.42 1.46
CA TRP A 79 -5.43 14.66 1.24
C TRP A 79 -4.19 15.56 1.12
N THR A 80 -4.35 16.78 0.59
CA THR A 80 -3.27 17.78 0.50
C THR A 80 -2.82 18.27 1.88
N LYS A 81 -3.76 18.45 2.81
CA LYS A 81 -3.46 18.78 4.22
C LYS A 81 -2.81 17.60 4.92
N LEU A 82 -3.30 16.38 4.66
CA LEU A 82 -2.68 15.16 5.17
C LEU A 82 -1.23 15.03 4.70
N ALA A 83 -0.97 15.31 3.43
CA ALA A 83 0.36 15.28 2.86
C ALA A 83 1.31 16.30 3.48
N ALA A 84 0.85 17.55 3.63
CA ALA A 84 1.62 18.60 4.30
C ALA A 84 2.02 18.23 5.74
N PHE A 85 1.17 17.48 6.46
CA PHE A 85 1.47 17.05 7.82
C PHE A 85 2.41 15.83 7.88
N LEU A 86 2.22 14.87 6.99
CA LEU A 86 3.00 13.63 7.00
C LEU A 86 4.41 13.81 6.42
N ASP A 87 4.54 14.55 5.32
CA ASP A 87 5.82 14.87 4.70
C ASP A 87 5.66 16.07 3.75
N SER A 88 6.06 17.25 4.23
CA SER A 88 5.96 18.51 3.50
C SER A 88 6.89 18.60 2.29
N ASP A 89 7.90 17.73 2.17
CA ASP A 89 8.84 17.79 1.05
C ASP A 89 8.31 17.07 -0.20
N ILE A 90 7.19 16.34 -0.08
CA ILE A 90 6.59 15.66 -1.23
C ILE A 90 5.98 16.70 -2.17
N ASN A 91 6.43 16.68 -3.43
CA ASN A 91 5.92 17.57 -4.47
C ASN A 91 4.50 17.15 -4.88
N LEU A 92 3.49 17.83 -4.32
CA LEU A 92 2.08 17.56 -4.59
C LEU A 92 1.67 17.95 -6.02
N ASP A 93 2.28 18.97 -6.60
CA ASP A 93 1.95 19.43 -7.97
C ASP A 93 2.20 18.31 -9.00
N THR A 94 3.29 17.55 -8.81
CA THR A 94 3.60 16.40 -9.67
C THR A 94 2.52 15.33 -9.56
N ILE A 95 2.06 15.04 -8.34
CA ILE A 95 1.00 14.04 -8.09
C ILE A 95 -0.33 14.51 -8.67
N ILE A 96 -0.68 15.78 -8.46
CA ILE A 96 -1.90 16.40 -9.02
C ILE A 96 -1.87 16.34 -10.53
N TYR A 97 -0.73 16.66 -11.17
CA TYR A 97 -0.60 16.61 -12.61
C TYR A 97 -0.76 15.19 -13.16
N GLN A 98 -0.08 14.20 -12.56
CA GLN A 98 -0.11 12.80 -13.02
C GLN A 98 -1.47 12.12 -12.77
N HIS A 99 -2.17 12.47 -11.69
CA HIS A 99 -3.40 11.83 -11.25
C HIS A 99 -4.60 12.80 -11.19
N GLY A 100 -4.59 13.87 -12.00
CA GLY A 100 -5.55 14.99 -11.92
C GLY A 100 -7.03 14.63 -12.03
N HIS A 101 -7.35 13.44 -12.54
CA HIS A 101 -8.71 12.94 -12.74
C HIS A 101 -9.29 12.18 -11.52
N SER A 102 -8.48 11.88 -10.49
CA SER A 102 -8.93 11.08 -9.36
C SER A 102 -8.18 11.43 -8.07
N VAL A 103 -8.93 12.00 -7.12
CA VAL A 103 -8.43 12.29 -5.76
C VAL A 103 -8.01 11.00 -5.04
N PHE A 104 -8.70 9.89 -5.31
CA PHE A 104 -8.32 8.58 -4.80
C PHE A 104 -6.90 8.21 -5.27
N ASN A 105 -6.63 8.33 -6.58
CA ASN A 105 -5.32 7.99 -7.14
C ASN A 105 -4.23 8.96 -6.68
N GLN A 106 -4.55 10.25 -6.52
CA GLN A 106 -3.63 11.25 -5.95
C GLN A 106 -3.24 10.86 -4.52
N THR A 107 -4.23 10.57 -3.67
CA THR A 107 -4.00 10.16 -2.29
C THR A 107 -3.19 8.88 -2.21
N LYS A 108 -3.52 7.88 -3.05
CA LYS A 108 -2.79 6.62 -3.11
C LYS A 108 -1.33 6.83 -3.50
N ALA A 109 -1.07 7.60 -4.56
CA ALA A 109 0.29 7.89 -5.00
C ALA A 109 1.10 8.61 -3.91
N PHE A 110 0.48 9.58 -3.22
CA PHE A 110 1.07 10.24 -2.07
C PHE A 110 1.43 9.25 -0.95
N LEU A 111 0.51 8.37 -0.54
CA LEU A 111 0.74 7.39 0.53
C LEU A 111 1.82 6.37 0.15
N ASP A 112 1.87 5.97 -1.11
CA ASP A 112 2.92 5.09 -1.64
C ASP A 112 4.30 5.77 -1.51
N ILE A 113 4.43 7.03 -1.97
CA ILE A 113 5.69 7.81 -1.85
C ILE A 113 6.08 8.02 -0.39
N TRP A 114 5.13 8.42 0.46
CA TRP A 114 5.37 8.63 1.89
C TRP A 114 5.91 7.36 2.57
N SER A 115 5.31 6.21 2.25
CA SER A 115 5.74 4.93 2.82
C SER A 115 7.13 4.48 2.38
N GLN A 116 7.50 4.77 1.13
CA GLN A 116 8.82 4.48 0.59
C GLN A 116 9.89 5.39 1.22
N LYS A 117 9.57 6.67 1.44
CA LYS A 117 10.48 7.65 2.05
C LYS A 117 10.63 7.45 3.56
N ASN A 118 9.60 6.94 4.23
CA ASN A 118 9.55 6.79 5.69
C ASN A 118 9.15 5.36 6.14
N PRO A 119 9.90 4.30 5.77
CA PRO A 119 9.49 2.91 5.98
C PRO A 119 9.26 2.55 7.45
N THR A 120 9.96 3.20 8.39
CA THR A 120 9.82 2.95 9.83
C THR A 120 8.67 3.75 10.48
N LYS A 121 8.22 4.84 9.85
CA LYS A 121 7.14 5.71 10.36
C LYS A 121 5.81 5.46 9.66
N ALA A 122 5.83 4.76 8.52
CA ALA A 122 4.66 4.37 7.76
C ALA A 122 3.82 3.33 8.50
N THR A 123 3.07 3.78 9.50
CA THR A 123 2.25 2.95 10.39
C THR A 123 0.84 3.51 10.48
N ILE A 124 -0.12 2.65 10.82
CA ILE A 124 -1.54 3.04 10.99
C ILE A 124 -1.68 4.08 12.12
N SER A 125 -0.89 4.00 13.18
CA SER A 125 -0.93 4.96 14.29
C SER A 125 -0.51 6.37 13.88
N VAL A 126 0.52 6.49 13.04
CA VAL A 126 0.95 7.78 12.49
C VAL A 126 -0.12 8.35 11.56
N LEU A 127 -0.74 7.52 10.72
CA LEU A 127 -1.89 7.93 9.91
C LEU A 127 -3.07 8.41 10.76
N GLU A 128 -3.43 7.66 11.81
CA GLU A 128 -4.51 8.03 12.72
C GLU A 128 -4.24 9.41 13.35
N SER A 129 -3.02 9.62 13.86
CA SER A 129 -2.62 10.87 14.49
C SER A 129 -2.67 12.05 13.51
N ALA A 130 -2.17 11.85 12.29
CA ALA A 130 -2.22 12.87 11.24
C ALA A 130 -3.66 13.23 10.86
N LEU A 131 -4.54 12.23 10.69
CA LEU A 131 -5.96 12.43 10.39
C LEU A 131 -6.68 13.21 11.49
N ARG A 132 -6.40 12.93 12.77
CA ARG A 132 -6.93 13.70 13.90
C ARG A 132 -6.47 15.16 13.86
N THR A 133 -5.22 15.40 13.51
CA THR A 133 -4.64 16.74 13.46
C THR A 133 -5.28 17.60 12.38
N ILE A 134 -5.67 17.00 11.25
CA ILE A 134 -6.42 17.69 10.18
C ILE A 134 -7.94 17.63 10.37
N TYR A 135 -8.41 17.28 11.58
CA TYR A 135 -9.82 17.19 11.97
C TYR A 135 -10.66 16.12 11.25
N ARG A 136 -10.03 15.15 10.58
CA ARG A 136 -10.68 13.98 9.96
C ARG A 136 -10.84 12.83 10.94
N ASN A 137 -11.54 13.12 12.04
CA ASN A 137 -11.82 12.16 13.11
C ASN A 137 -12.72 11.00 12.64
N ASP A 138 -13.56 11.23 11.65
CA ASP A 138 -14.40 10.24 11.00
C ASP A 138 -13.57 9.07 10.44
N ILE A 139 -12.49 9.38 9.72
CA ILE A 139 -11.57 8.37 9.16
C ILE A 139 -10.71 7.76 10.27
N ALA A 140 -10.19 8.58 11.19
CA ALA A 140 -9.33 8.11 12.27
C ALA A 140 -10.01 7.06 13.17
N VAL A 141 -11.30 7.24 13.46
CA VAL A 141 -12.10 6.26 14.23
C VAL A 141 -12.27 4.95 13.48
N GLU A 142 -12.33 4.98 12.16
CA GLU A 142 -12.44 3.78 11.33
C GLU A 142 -11.12 3.01 11.25
N LEU A 143 -9.98 3.71 11.13
CA LEU A 143 -8.66 3.08 11.16
C LEU A 143 -8.38 2.32 12.46
N ARG A 144 -8.89 2.83 13.59
CA ARG A 144 -8.75 2.18 14.90
C ARG A 144 -9.45 0.82 14.99
N LYS A 145 -10.41 0.54 14.10
CA LYS A 145 -11.18 -0.72 14.09
C LYS A 145 -10.48 -1.86 13.33
N LEU A 146 -9.32 -1.59 12.70
CA LEU A 146 -8.51 -2.57 11.95
C LEU A 146 -7.57 -3.36 12.86
#